data_AF-A0A955TYQ9-F1
#
_entry.id   AF-A0A955TYQ9-F1
#
_cell.length_a   1.000
_cell.length_b   1.000
_cell.length_c   1.000
_cell.angle_alpha   90.00
_cell.angle_beta   90.00
_cell.angle_gamma   90.00
#
_symmetry.space_group_name_H-M   'P 1'
#
loop_
_entity.id
_entity.type
_entity.pdbx_description
1 polymer ?
#
loop_
_entity_poly.entity_id
_entity_poly.type
_entity_poly.pdbx_seq_one_letter_code
_entity_poly.pdbx_strand_id
1 'polypeptide(L)'
;MFRRNNETGFTLIELILVIVILGILTAVALPRFIDLDADARRARNQGALAAFRGAVVMLHGKFLINGSTSDYDATSVVSETDLGGGSANATSATNIAVTWEDDPATPQNFSYSDNVGNSKATIQCPVSVCG
;
A
#
# COMPACT_ATOMS: atom_id res chain seq x y z
N MET A 1 -4.88 -60.08 -27.66
CA MET A 1 -3.98 -59.02 -28.16
C MET A 1 -3.97 -57.89 -27.13
N PHE A 2 -3.04 -57.91 -26.18
CA PHE A 2 -2.93 -56.87 -25.15
C PHE A 2 -1.72 -55.99 -25.48
N ARG A 3 -2.03 -54.73 -25.81
CA ARG A 3 -1.09 -53.66 -26.12
C ARG A 3 -0.33 -53.32 -24.84
N ARG A 4 1.00 -53.44 -24.85
CA ARG A 4 1.86 -53.00 -23.73
C ARG A 4 1.95 -51.48 -23.81
N ASN A 5 1.28 -50.79 -22.89
CA ASN A 5 1.51 -49.36 -22.68
C ASN A 5 2.90 -49.22 -22.06
N ASN A 6 3.74 -48.38 -22.69
CA ASN A 6 5.10 -48.13 -22.24
C ASN A 6 5.03 -47.12 -21.09
N GLU A 7 4.76 -47.61 -19.88
CA GLU A 7 4.70 -46.79 -18.67
C GLU A 7 6.13 -46.41 -18.27
N THR A 8 6.60 -45.28 -18.79
CA THR A 8 7.86 -44.65 -18.38
C THR A 8 7.65 -44.03 -17.00
N GLY A 9 7.99 -44.78 -15.95
CA GLY A 9 8.02 -44.25 -14.58
C GLY A 9 9.13 -43.21 -14.40
N PHE A 10 8.83 -42.16 -13.62
CA PHE A 10 9.81 -41.15 -13.21
C PHE A 10 10.91 -41.82 -12.37
N THR A 11 12.17 -41.51 -12.64
CA THR A 11 13.27 -42.08 -11.85
C THR A 11 13.38 -41.35 -10.50
N LEU A 12 13.72 -42.07 -9.42
CA LEU A 12 13.91 -41.44 -8.10
C LEU A 12 14.99 -40.35 -8.14
N ILE A 13 16.02 -40.54 -8.97
CA ILE A 13 17.09 -39.54 -9.14
C ILE A 13 16.58 -38.27 -9.82
N GLU A 14 15.62 -38.36 -10.74
CA GLU A 14 15.03 -37.22 -11.43
C GLU A 14 14.22 -36.36 -10.46
N LEU A 15 13.47 -36.99 -9.55
CA LEU A 15 12.73 -36.25 -8.51
C LEU A 15 13.68 -35.59 -7.49
N ILE A 16 14.77 -36.27 -7.12
CA ILE A 16 15.79 -35.72 -6.22
C ILE A 16 16.52 -34.53 -6.87
N LEU A 17 16.91 -34.65 -8.14
CA LEU A 17 17.59 -33.56 -8.85
C LEU A 17 16.70 -32.31 -8.93
N VAL A 18 15.40 -32.49 -9.19
CA VAL A 18 14.44 -31.37 -9.28
C VAL A 18 14.33 -30.61 -7.96
N ILE A 19 14.16 -31.30 -6.83
CA ILE A 19 14.08 -30.60 -5.53
C ILE A 19 15.40 -29.94 -5.13
N VAL A 20 16.54 -30.49 -5.55
CA VAL A 20 17.86 -29.88 -5.32
C VAL A 20 18.00 -28.59 -6.13
N ILE A 21 17.62 -28.61 -7.41
CA ILE A 21 17.65 -27.41 -8.26
C ILE A 21 16.68 -26.35 -7.71
N LEU A 22 15.44 -26.73 -7.37
CA LEU A 22 14.47 -25.82 -6.76
C LEU A 22 14.96 -25.29 -5.40
N GLY A 23 15.67 -26.10 -4.61
CA GLY A 23 16.30 -25.66 -3.35
C GLY A 23 17.34 -24.56 -3.56
N ILE A 24 18.19 -24.68 -4.58
CA ILE A 24 19.21 -23.67 -4.88
C ILE A 24 18.56 -22.39 -5.43
N LEU A 25 17.61 -22.53 -6.35
CA LEU A 25 16.90 -21.38 -6.93
C LEU A 25 16.11 -20.60 -5.87
N THR A 26 15.45 -21.30 -4.95
CA THR A 26 14.70 -20.65 -3.86
C THR A 26 15.62 -19.95 -2.88
N ALA A 27 16.78 -20.52 -2.54
CA ALA A 27 17.74 -19.89 -1.64
C ALA A 27 18.23 -18.51 -2.13
N VAL A 28 18.36 -18.32 -3.45
CA VAL A 28 18.79 -17.03 -4.03
C VAL A 28 17.62 -16.09 -4.37
N ALA A 29 16.46 -16.62 -4.74
CA ALA A 29 15.31 -15.81 -5.15
C ALA A 29 14.50 -15.25 -3.98
N LEU A 30 14.38 -16.01 -2.89
CA LEU A 30 13.49 -15.69 -1.77
C LEU A 30 13.87 -14.41 -1.01
N PRO A 31 15.16 -14.12 -0.70
CA PRO A 31 15.53 -12.88 -0.01
C PRO A 31 15.11 -11.64 -0.78
N ARG A 32 15.35 -11.62 -2.09
CA ARG A 32 14.96 -10.50 -2.96
C ARG A 32 13.45 -10.35 -3.09
N PHE A 33 12.71 -11.46 -3.08
CA PHE A 33 11.25 -11.41 -3.14
C PHE A 33 10.65 -10.71 -1.91
N ILE A 34 11.22 -10.95 -0.72
CA ILE A 34 10.79 -10.29 0.52
C ILE A 34 11.06 -8.78 0.47
N ASP A 35 12.25 -8.38 -0.01
CA ASP A 35 12.62 -6.97 -0.13
C ASP A 35 11.70 -6.23 -1.13
N LEU A 36 11.40 -6.86 -2.27
CA LEU A 36 10.49 -6.31 -3.28
C LEU A 36 9.06 -6.12 -2.77
N ASP A 37 8.56 -7.04 -1.94
CA ASP A 37 7.24 -6.90 -1.32
C ASP A 37 7.20 -5.70 -0.35
N ALA A 38 8.26 -5.53 0.47
CA ALA A 38 8.39 -4.40 1.37
C ALA A 38 8.49 -3.06 0.61
N ASP A 39 9.26 -3.01 -0.47
CA ASP A 39 9.38 -1.82 -1.32
C ASP A 39 8.07 -1.48 -2.04
N ALA A 40 7.35 -2.50 -2.54
CA ALA A 40 6.04 -2.31 -3.15
C ALA A 40 5.03 -1.72 -2.16
N ARG A 41 5.04 -2.19 -0.90
CA ARG A 41 4.20 -1.62 0.16
C ARG A 41 4.55 -0.16 0.45
N ARG A 42 5.84 0.17 0.55
CA ARG A 42 6.30 1.56 0.73
C ARG A 42 5.86 2.45 -0.42
N ALA A 43 6.03 2.01 -1.67
CA ALA A 43 5.64 2.76 -2.85
C ALA A 43 4.12 3.04 -2.90
N ARG A 44 3.27 2.04 -2.57
CA ARG A 44 1.82 2.23 -2.48
C ARG A 44 1.44 3.27 -1.42
N ASN A 45 2.02 3.15 -0.23
CA ASN A 45 1.76 4.08 0.86
C ASN A 45 2.24 5.52 0.55
N GLN A 46 3.36 5.66 -0.17
CA GLN A 46 3.82 6.95 -0.69
C GLN A 46 2.88 7.52 -1.75
N GLY A 47 2.32 6.66 -2.62
CA GLY A 47 1.25 7.03 -3.55
C GLY A 47 0.02 7.56 -2.82
N ALA A 48 -0.41 6.90 -1.74
CA ALA A 48 -1.51 7.39 -0.92
C ALA A 48 -1.23 8.75 -0.27
N LEU A 49 -0.02 8.93 0.26
CA LEU A 49 0.40 10.24 0.78
C LEU A 49 0.33 11.34 -0.30
N ALA A 50 0.75 11.06 -1.53
CA ALA A 50 0.68 12.00 -2.64
C ALA A 50 -0.78 12.35 -2.99
N ALA A 51 -1.67 11.35 -3.02
CA ALA A 51 -3.09 11.54 -3.27
C ALA A 51 -3.72 12.45 -2.20
N PHE A 52 -3.47 12.20 -0.91
CA PHE A 52 -4.00 13.05 0.16
C PHE A 52 -3.44 14.47 0.13
N ARG A 53 -2.15 14.65 -0.22
CA ARG A 53 -1.57 15.99 -0.41
C ARG A 53 -2.28 16.74 -1.53
N GLY A 54 -2.61 16.06 -2.62
CA GLY A 54 -3.42 16.61 -3.72
C GLY A 54 -4.81 17.03 -3.25
N ALA A 55 -5.51 16.15 -2.50
CA ALA A 55 -6.83 16.44 -1.96
C ALA A 55 -6.82 17.65 -1.01
N VAL A 56 -5.82 17.76 -0.12
CA VAL A 56 -5.64 18.93 0.75
C VAL A 56 -5.47 20.23 -0.05
N VAL A 57 -4.66 20.23 -1.11
CA VAL A 57 -4.47 21.41 -1.95
C VAL A 57 -5.76 21.79 -2.69
N MET A 58 -6.51 20.79 -3.17
CA MET A 58 -7.79 21.01 -3.84
C MET A 58 -8.84 21.60 -2.89
N LEU A 59 -8.97 21.04 -1.68
CA LEU A 59 -9.85 21.55 -0.63
C LEU A 59 -9.46 22.97 -0.21
N HIS A 60 -8.16 23.24 -0.10
CA HIS A 60 -7.66 24.58 0.15
C HIS A 60 -8.04 25.56 -0.98
N GLY A 61 -7.96 25.14 -2.24
CA GLY A 61 -8.44 25.93 -3.37
C GLY A 61 -9.93 26.23 -3.29
N LYS A 62 -10.75 25.22 -2.95
CA LYS A 62 -12.20 25.38 -2.74
C LYS A 62 -12.51 26.34 -1.57
N PHE A 63 -11.71 26.32 -0.51
CA PHE A 63 -11.80 27.24 0.62
C PHE A 63 -11.57 28.70 0.18
N LEU A 64 -10.48 28.95 -0.56
CA LEU A 64 -10.15 30.31 -1.03
C LEU A 64 -11.22 30.91 -1.94
N ILE A 65 -11.91 30.07 -2.73
CA ILE A 65 -12.97 30.51 -3.65
C ILE A 65 -14.29 30.78 -2.91
N ASN A 66 -14.69 29.91 -1.98
CA ASN A 66 -15.99 30.01 -1.32
C ASN A 66 -16.01 30.99 -0.13
N GLY A 67 -14.85 31.48 0.33
CA GLY A 67 -14.76 32.44 1.44
C GLY A 67 -15.29 31.89 2.78
N SER A 68 -15.49 30.58 2.88
CA SER A 68 -15.91 29.92 4.12
C SER A 68 -14.73 29.85 5.08
N THR A 69 -14.96 30.08 6.38
CA THR A 69 -13.92 29.97 7.43
C THR A 69 -13.88 28.59 8.06
N SER A 70 -14.63 27.62 7.53
CA SER A 70 -14.63 26.26 8.08
C SER A 70 -13.32 25.56 7.73
N ASP A 71 -12.61 25.11 8.76
CA ASP A 71 -11.46 24.22 8.62
C ASP A 71 -11.89 22.96 7.85
N TYR A 72 -11.04 22.48 6.95
CA TYR A 72 -11.21 21.17 6.34
C TYR A 72 -10.49 20.15 7.23
N ASP A 73 -11.17 19.06 7.56
CA ASP A 73 -10.68 18.02 8.46
C ASP A 73 -10.25 16.76 7.69
N ALA A 74 -9.70 15.77 8.40
CA ALA A 74 -9.37 14.47 7.83
C ALA A 74 -10.57 13.81 7.09
N THR A 75 -11.82 14.01 7.56
CA THR A 75 -13.03 13.48 6.93
C THR A 75 -13.26 14.08 5.54
N SER A 76 -13.06 15.38 5.42
CA SER A 76 -13.17 16.13 4.17
C SER A 76 -12.10 15.69 3.17
N VAL A 77 -10.86 15.50 3.64
CA VAL A 77 -9.73 15.03 2.83
C VAL A 77 -9.98 13.63 2.29
N VAL A 78 -10.42 12.71 3.15
CA VAL A 78 -10.69 11.32 2.77
C VAL A 78 -11.80 11.22 1.71
N SER A 79 -12.82 12.07 1.80
CA SER A 79 -13.96 12.07 0.86
C SER A 79 -13.58 12.53 -0.55
N GLU A 80 -12.48 13.27 -0.71
CA GLU A 80 -11.98 13.78 -1.99
C GLU A 80 -10.75 13.00 -2.50
N THR A 81 -10.31 11.96 -1.77
CA THR A 81 -9.14 11.17 -2.15
C THR A 81 -9.57 9.84 -2.75
N ASP A 82 -8.99 9.50 -3.91
CA ASP A 82 -9.04 8.16 -4.48
C ASP A 82 -7.65 7.52 -4.42
N LEU A 83 -7.58 6.30 -3.89
CA LEU A 83 -6.35 5.54 -3.68
C LEU A 83 -6.18 4.37 -4.65
N GLY A 84 -7.20 4.03 -5.46
CA GLY A 84 -7.14 2.92 -6.41
C GLY A 84 -6.82 1.56 -5.76
N GLY A 85 -7.83 0.89 -5.19
CA GLY A 85 -7.68 -0.43 -4.55
C GLY A 85 -7.38 -0.40 -3.04
N GLY A 86 -7.29 0.80 -2.47
CA GLY A 86 -7.24 1.03 -1.02
C GLY A 86 -8.43 1.84 -0.53
N SER A 87 -8.78 1.69 0.74
CA SER A 87 -9.77 2.51 1.43
C SER A 87 -9.08 3.43 2.41
N ALA A 88 -9.44 4.71 2.38
CA ALA A 88 -9.06 5.67 3.39
C ALA A 88 -10.27 5.93 4.30
N ASN A 89 -10.05 5.99 5.61
CA ASN A 89 -11.07 6.32 6.60
C ASN A 89 -10.51 7.33 7.60
N ALA A 90 -11.23 8.42 7.82
CA ALA A 90 -10.90 9.33 8.92
C ALA A 90 -11.37 8.70 10.24
N THR A 91 -10.45 8.38 11.14
CA THR A 91 -10.80 7.85 12.47
C THR A 91 -10.98 8.97 13.50
N SER A 92 -10.58 10.19 13.15
CA SER A 92 -10.70 11.42 13.92
C SER A 92 -10.46 12.61 12.99
N ALA A 93 -10.76 13.85 13.42
CA ALA A 93 -10.50 15.06 12.63
C ALA A 93 -9.03 15.23 12.19
N THR A 94 -8.10 14.57 12.89
CA THR A 94 -6.64 14.65 12.69
C THR A 94 -5.98 13.34 12.29
N ASN A 95 -6.74 12.25 12.08
CA ASN A 95 -6.14 10.95 11.79
C ASN A 95 -6.86 10.23 10.64
N ILE A 96 -6.07 9.79 9.67
CA ILE A 96 -6.52 9.04 8.51
C ILE A 96 -5.90 7.64 8.59
N ALA A 97 -6.73 6.62 8.60
CA ALA A 97 -6.32 5.24 8.48
C ALA A 97 -6.50 4.78 7.02
N VAL A 98 -5.46 4.20 6.43
CA VAL A 98 -5.50 3.57 5.11
C VAL A 98 -5.41 2.07 5.27
N THR A 99 -6.35 1.36 4.65
CA THR A 99 -6.34 -0.09 4.52
C THR A 99 -6.28 -0.47 3.04
N TRP A 100 -5.49 -1.48 2.70
CA TRP A 100 -5.41 -2.02 1.35
C TRP A 100 -6.12 -3.38 1.33
N GLU A 101 -6.73 -3.72 0.20
CA GLU A 101 -7.44 -5.00 0.07
C GLU A 101 -6.52 -6.21 0.28
N ASP A 102 -5.24 -6.10 -0.14
CA ASP A 102 -4.22 -7.14 0.04
C ASP A 102 -3.61 -7.20 1.44
N ASP A 103 -3.86 -6.18 2.29
CA ASP A 103 -3.41 -6.16 3.69
C ASP A 103 -4.38 -5.39 4.60
N PRO A 104 -5.53 -6.01 4.93
CA PRO A 104 -6.51 -5.40 5.82
C PRO A 104 -6.07 -5.44 7.29
N ALA A 105 -5.03 -6.23 7.64
CA ALA A 105 -4.61 -6.45 9.01
C ALA A 105 -3.63 -5.39 9.53
N THR A 106 -2.94 -4.65 8.64
CA THR A 106 -1.98 -3.61 9.03
C THR A 106 -2.32 -2.21 8.48
N PRO A 107 -3.38 -1.56 9.01
CA PRO A 107 -3.73 -0.19 8.60
C PRO A 107 -2.55 0.77 8.80
N GLN A 108 -2.35 1.66 7.82
CA GLN A 108 -1.37 2.74 7.91
C GLN A 108 -2.04 4.02 8.38
N ASN A 109 -1.55 4.56 9.50
CA ASN A 109 -2.10 5.78 10.08
C ASN A 109 -1.27 6.99 9.64
N PHE A 110 -1.92 7.90 8.92
CA PHE A 110 -1.40 9.21 8.54
C PHE A 110 -2.00 10.26 9.47
N SER A 111 -1.15 11.11 10.03
CA SER A 111 -1.61 12.21 10.88
C SER A 111 -1.84 13.45 10.04
N TYR A 112 -3.07 13.95 10.09
CA TYR A 112 -3.49 15.21 9.54
C TYR A 112 -3.37 16.29 10.61
N SER A 113 -2.73 17.40 10.28
CA SER A 113 -2.79 18.60 11.11
C SER A 113 -3.19 19.76 10.22
N ASP A 114 -4.37 20.29 10.48
CA ASP A 114 -4.70 21.66 10.13
C ASP A 114 -3.90 22.57 11.05
N ASN A 115 -3.02 23.40 10.48
CA ASN A 115 -2.44 24.47 11.26
C ASN A 115 -3.51 25.55 11.38
N VAL A 116 -4.43 25.42 12.32
CA VAL A 116 -5.47 26.43 12.55
C VAL A 116 -4.76 27.77 12.78
N GLY A 117 -4.87 28.70 11.81
CA GLY A 117 -4.20 30.01 11.82
C GLY A 117 -2.95 30.16 10.94
N ASN A 118 -2.41 29.09 10.34
CA ASN A 118 -1.38 29.15 9.30
C ASN A 118 -1.91 28.40 8.07
N SER A 119 -2.08 29.06 6.94
CA SER A 119 -2.86 28.67 5.75
C SER A 119 -2.45 27.38 5.00
N LYS A 120 -1.86 26.37 5.67
CA LYS A 120 -1.37 25.12 5.08
C LYS A 120 -1.66 23.95 6.03
N ALA A 121 -2.58 23.08 5.63
CA ALA A 121 -2.70 21.78 6.26
C ALA A 121 -1.56 20.86 5.82
N THR A 122 -1.15 19.98 6.72
CA THR A 122 -0.02 19.07 6.51
C THR A 122 -0.42 17.64 6.79
N ILE A 123 0.18 16.71 6.03
CA ILE A 123 0.02 15.28 6.24
C ILE A 123 1.37 14.71 6.63
N GLN A 124 1.44 14.27 7.87
CA GLN A 124 2.57 13.55 8.41
C GLN A 124 2.47 12.09 7.98
N CYS A 125 3.49 11.64 7.29
CA CYS A 125 3.68 10.27 6.90
C CYS A 125 4.35 9.49 8.04
N PRO A 126 3.93 8.26 8.34
CA PRO A 126 4.63 7.42 9.31
C PRO A 126 6.05 7.08 8.82
N VAL A 127 7.00 6.94 9.73
CA VAL A 127 8.42 6.64 9.42
C VAL A 127 8.61 5.31 8.68
N SER A 128 7.63 4.40 8.76
CA SER A 128 7.60 3.16 7.98
C SER A 128 7.41 3.37 6.47
N VAL A 129 6.92 4.54 6.06
CA VAL A 129 6.54 4.86 4.68
C VAL A 129 7.49 5.90 4.06
N CYS A 130 7.93 6.87 4.86
CA CYS A 130 8.77 7.98 4.40
C CYS A 130 10.20 7.99 4.98
N GLY A 131 10.58 6.94 5.72
CA GLY A 131 11.92 6.74 6.28
C GLY A 131 12.87 6.00 5.35
#